data_AF-A0A1B2HSH1-F1
#
_entry.id   AF-A0A1B2HSH1-F1
#
_cell.length_a   1.000
_cell.length_b   1.000
_cell.length_c   1.000
_cell.angle_alpha   90.00
_cell.angle_beta   90.00
_cell.angle_gamma   90.00
#
_symmetry.space_group_name_H-M   'P 1'
#
loop_
_entity.id
_entity.type
_entity.pdbx_description
1 polymer ?
#
loop_
_entity_poly.entity_id
_entity_poly.type
_entity_poly.pdbx_seq_one_letter_code
_entity_poly.pdbx_strand_id
1 'polypeptide(L)'
;MPVQYLEPRTDVAAKDDWSTGLILQDLGSGAKALGSVGLGAAAGLVGCLFLPMTPGNVAAVVVLGLIVLLGSLGPVMYRVESKPVRRGLLEQPWRRCPATVAEQDLTDRVRLADGTVLRGWFEDLPEMVLDRQEVFVAGPDADGHAVIRAAGFAKMHNAKVDTGSEFHERERVERPLMRPLDDDEVVKAFNGLVWGTRSWLWAAIPAGVGAVLVLLSFFPLAVSGLVVGGLLLVPALLGIPMALEISRWYRNAVQAVQNSNQWTPVSVTLFPWQPNQHVAGLADMPGGLALVQFVVPELDVIANIADTGVMWVAGTHDDLIAVGVPRVPTLTFAVVQPDRDTPREDPVPWIQRLQQPDFSRLPR
;
A
#
# COMPACT_ATOMS: atom_id res chain seq x y z
N MET A 1 -2.95 9.76 -26.91
CA MET A 1 -3.92 10.03 -25.83
C MET A 1 -3.39 9.34 -24.59
N PRO A 2 -3.12 10.05 -23.48
CA PRO A 2 -2.73 9.41 -22.23
C PRO A 2 -3.89 8.52 -21.79
N VAL A 3 -3.59 7.25 -21.54
CA VAL A 3 -4.58 6.26 -21.14
C VAL A 3 -4.79 6.44 -19.64
N GLN A 4 -5.83 7.17 -19.23
CA GLN A 4 -6.22 7.34 -17.82
C GLN A 4 -6.85 6.05 -17.24
N TYR A 5 -6.16 4.91 -17.33
CA TYR A 5 -6.75 3.62 -16.94
C TYR A 5 -6.93 3.45 -15.41
N LEU A 6 -6.41 4.39 -14.61
CA LEU A 6 -6.57 4.41 -13.14
C LEU A 6 -7.58 5.44 -12.63
N GLU A 7 -8.13 6.31 -13.50
CA GLU A 7 -9.22 7.21 -13.12
C GLU A 7 -10.52 6.39 -12.99
N PRO A 8 -11.35 6.61 -11.95
CA PRO A 8 -12.58 5.85 -11.79
C PRO A 8 -13.52 6.05 -12.97
N ARG A 9 -13.95 4.95 -13.59
CA ARG A 9 -14.98 4.99 -14.63
C ARG A 9 -16.35 5.37 -14.05
N THR A 10 -17.06 6.23 -14.77
CA THR A 10 -18.40 6.71 -14.39
C THR A 10 -19.53 6.03 -15.17
N ASP A 11 -19.20 5.10 -16.07
CA ASP A 11 -20.15 4.41 -16.97
C ASP A 11 -20.43 2.95 -16.57
N VAL A 12 -19.66 2.40 -15.63
CA VAL A 12 -19.82 1.05 -15.07
C VAL A 12 -19.98 1.13 -13.56
N ALA A 13 -20.57 0.10 -12.95
CA ALA A 13 -20.65 0.02 -11.49
C ALA A 13 -19.26 0.19 -10.85
N ALA A 14 -19.17 0.94 -9.76
CA ALA A 14 -17.90 1.26 -9.12
C ALA A 14 -17.08 0.02 -8.76
N LYS A 15 -17.71 -1.10 -8.39
CA LYS A 15 -17.01 -2.36 -8.11
C LYS A 15 -16.40 -3.03 -9.36
N ASP A 16 -16.96 -2.75 -10.53
CA ASP A 16 -16.57 -3.33 -11.83
C ASP A 16 -15.61 -2.40 -12.59
N ASP A 17 -15.37 -1.18 -12.08
CA ASP A 17 -14.29 -0.30 -12.50
C ASP A 17 -12.94 -0.96 -12.20
N TRP A 18 -12.03 -0.92 -13.19
CA TRP A 18 -10.73 -1.60 -13.12
C TRP A 18 -9.90 -1.15 -11.92
N SER A 19 -9.82 0.17 -11.71
CA SER A 19 -9.02 0.77 -10.65
C SER A 19 -9.56 0.45 -9.26
N THR A 20 -10.88 0.39 -9.12
CA THR A 20 -11.55 -0.03 -7.88
C THR A 20 -11.41 -1.54 -7.63
N GLY A 21 -11.53 -2.34 -8.68
CA GLY A 21 -11.26 -3.78 -8.63
C GLY A 21 -9.84 -4.09 -8.15
N LEU A 22 -8.86 -3.28 -8.57
CA LEU A 22 -7.46 -3.41 -8.16
C LEU A 22 -7.29 -3.20 -6.65
N ILE A 23 -7.91 -2.15 -6.09
CA ILE A 23 -7.92 -1.86 -4.65
C ILE A 23 -8.55 -3.03 -3.87
N LEU A 24 -9.72 -3.50 -4.31
CA LEU A 24 -10.43 -4.61 -3.67
C LEU A 24 -9.66 -5.92 -3.73
N GLN A 25 -8.95 -6.17 -4.83
CA GLN A 25 -8.14 -7.36 -5.03
C GLN A 25 -6.88 -7.37 -4.17
N ASP A 26 -6.21 -6.22 -4.03
CA ASP A 26 -5.03 -6.10 -3.17
C ASP A 26 -5.38 -6.40 -1.71
N LEU A 27 -6.45 -5.76 -1.21
CA LEU A 27 -7.03 -6.05 0.11
C LEU A 27 -7.39 -7.53 0.29
N GLY A 28 -8.00 -8.15 -0.73
CA GLY A 28 -8.42 -9.55 -0.70
C GLY A 28 -7.25 -10.53 -0.71
N SER A 29 -6.18 -10.23 -1.44
CA SER A 29 -4.98 -11.06 -1.52
C SER A 29 -4.23 -11.08 -0.19
N GLY A 30 -4.03 -9.90 0.42
CA GLY A 30 -3.42 -9.77 1.74
C GLY A 30 -4.21 -10.52 2.83
N ALA A 31 -5.54 -10.39 2.84
CA ALA A 31 -6.38 -11.09 3.79
C ALA A 31 -6.37 -12.61 3.63
N LYS A 32 -6.34 -13.12 2.39
CA LYS A 32 -6.23 -14.57 2.13
C LYS A 32 -4.89 -15.11 2.60
N ALA A 33 -3.78 -14.43 2.29
CA ALA A 33 -2.45 -14.86 2.70
C ALA A 33 -2.34 -14.91 4.23
N LEU A 34 -2.65 -13.80 4.92
CA LEU A 34 -2.59 -13.74 6.39
C LEU A 34 -3.60 -14.67 7.06
N GLY A 35 -4.82 -14.76 6.52
CA GLY A 35 -5.86 -15.66 7.03
C GLY A 35 -5.49 -17.13 6.89
N SER A 36 -4.82 -17.53 5.81
CA SER A 36 -4.37 -18.90 5.60
C SER A 36 -3.25 -19.29 6.58
N VAL A 37 -2.30 -18.37 6.81
CA VAL A 37 -1.26 -18.53 7.84
C VAL A 37 -1.90 -18.63 9.23
N GLY A 38 -2.85 -17.76 9.55
CA GLY A 38 -3.58 -17.77 10.82
C GLY A 38 -4.37 -19.06 11.03
N LEU A 39 -5.03 -19.58 10.00
CA LEU A 39 -5.77 -20.85 10.07
C LEU A 39 -4.83 -22.04 10.34
N GLY A 40 -3.70 -22.11 9.62
CA GLY A 40 -2.68 -23.13 9.85
C GLY A 40 -2.12 -23.06 11.27
N ALA A 41 -1.83 -21.85 11.75
CA ALA A 41 -1.36 -21.63 13.12
C ALA A 41 -2.42 -22.03 14.16
N ALA A 42 -3.70 -21.76 13.92
CA ALA A 42 -4.79 -22.14 14.83
C ALA A 42 -4.95 -23.66 14.92
N ALA A 43 -4.87 -24.39 13.80
CA ALA A 43 -4.88 -25.84 13.80
C ALA A 43 -3.68 -26.40 14.59
N GLY A 44 -2.49 -25.85 14.38
CA GLY A 44 -1.30 -26.20 15.15
C GLY A 44 -1.46 -25.92 16.65
N LEU A 45 -2.07 -24.79 17.00
CA LEU A 45 -2.30 -24.37 18.39
C LEU A 45 -3.22 -25.35 19.10
N VAL A 46 -4.34 -25.70 18.48
CA VAL A 46 -5.29 -26.70 19.00
C VAL A 46 -4.59 -28.05 19.20
N GLY A 47 -3.78 -28.48 18.23
CA GLY A 47 -2.98 -29.70 18.37
C GLY A 47 -2.00 -29.66 19.55
N CYS A 48 -1.36 -28.50 19.78
CA CYS A 48 -0.42 -28.33 20.89
C CYS A 48 -1.09 -28.39 22.27
N LEU A 49 -2.38 -28.03 22.40
CA LEU A 49 -3.11 -28.09 23.67
C LEU A 49 -3.32 -29.51 24.19
N PHE A 50 -3.20 -30.52 23.33
CA PHE A 50 -3.30 -31.94 23.72
C PHE A 50 -1.95 -32.59 24.05
N LEU A 51 -0.85 -31.84 23.96
CA LEU A 51 0.50 -32.34 24.26
C LEU A 51 0.89 -32.03 25.72
N PRO A 52 1.82 -32.80 26.31
CA PRO A 52 2.36 -32.49 27.63
C PRO A 52 2.97 -31.08 27.69
N MET A 53 2.69 -30.31 28.74
CA MET A 53 3.17 -28.93 28.87
C MET A 53 4.65 -28.85 29.26
N THR A 54 5.52 -29.20 28.31
CA THR A 54 6.97 -28.93 28.38
C THR A 54 7.27 -27.48 27.99
N PRO A 55 8.44 -26.93 28.37
CA PRO A 55 8.82 -25.56 27.98
C PRO A 55 8.72 -25.31 26.46
N GLY A 56 9.15 -26.27 25.64
CA GLY A 56 9.05 -26.18 24.18
C GLY A 56 7.60 -26.16 23.67
N ASN A 57 6.71 -26.97 24.25
CA ASN A 57 5.29 -26.98 23.85
C ASN A 57 4.57 -25.70 24.31
N VAL A 58 4.88 -25.19 25.52
CA VAL A 58 4.35 -23.91 26.01
C VAL A 58 4.79 -22.77 25.10
N ALA A 59 6.08 -22.72 24.74
CA ALA A 59 6.59 -21.70 23.84
C ALA A 59 5.95 -21.80 22.44
N ALA A 60 5.74 -23.01 21.92
CA ALA A 60 5.01 -23.23 20.67
C ALA A 60 3.57 -22.71 20.73
N VAL A 61 2.84 -22.97 21.83
CA VAL A 61 1.48 -22.46 22.06
C VAL A 61 1.46 -20.93 22.04
N VAL A 62 2.40 -20.26 22.73
CA VAL A 62 2.49 -18.80 22.76
C VAL A 62 2.75 -18.23 21.37
N VAL A 63 3.73 -18.78 20.65
CA VAL A 63 4.12 -18.30 19.32
C VAL A 63 3.01 -18.53 18.30
N LEU A 64 2.37 -19.70 18.30
CA LEU A 64 1.22 -19.97 17.45
C LEU A 64 0.04 -19.05 17.80
N GLY A 65 -0.23 -18.80 19.08
CA GLY A 65 -1.25 -17.85 19.52
C GLY A 65 -1.01 -16.44 18.99
N LEU A 66 0.24 -15.96 19.00
CA LEU A 66 0.62 -14.67 18.43
C LEU A 66 0.43 -14.65 16.91
N ILE A 67 0.83 -15.72 16.21
CA ILE A 67 0.65 -15.84 14.75
C ILE A 67 -0.84 -15.87 14.38
N VAL A 68 -1.68 -16.55 15.17
CA VAL A 68 -3.14 -16.53 14.99
C VAL A 68 -3.69 -15.12 15.14
N LEU A 69 -3.29 -14.41 16.19
CA LEU A 69 -3.72 -13.03 16.43
C LEU A 69 -3.33 -12.14 15.25
N LEU A 70 -2.07 -12.15 14.83
CA LEU A 70 -1.58 -11.34 13.72
C LEU A 70 -2.21 -11.75 12.39
N GLY A 71 -2.34 -13.06 12.12
CA GLY A 71 -2.97 -13.61 10.92
C GLY A 71 -4.47 -13.30 10.83
N SER A 72 -5.14 -13.06 11.96
CA SER A 72 -6.55 -12.66 12.00
C SER A 72 -6.78 -11.19 11.63
N LEU A 73 -5.76 -10.32 11.76
CA LEU A 73 -5.89 -8.89 11.43
C LEU A 73 -6.24 -8.71 9.95
N GLY A 74 -5.61 -9.44 9.03
CA GLY A 74 -5.87 -9.35 7.59
C GLY A 74 -7.35 -9.58 7.23
N PRO A 75 -7.94 -10.74 7.58
CA PRO A 75 -9.37 -10.99 7.39
C PRO A 75 -10.29 -9.98 8.07
N VAL A 76 -9.95 -9.51 9.27
CA VAL A 76 -10.74 -8.48 9.99
C VAL A 76 -10.70 -7.15 9.23
N MET A 77 -9.51 -6.68 8.83
CA MET A 77 -9.33 -5.47 8.03
C MET A 77 -10.06 -5.56 6.70
N TYR A 78 -9.88 -6.66 5.95
CA TYR A 78 -10.63 -6.88 4.71
C TYR A 78 -12.13 -6.87 4.93
N ARG A 79 -12.61 -7.44 6.04
CA ARG A 79 -14.03 -7.39 6.40
C ARG A 79 -14.46 -5.94 6.65
N VAL A 80 -13.65 -5.09 7.25
CA VAL A 80 -14.00 -3.68 7.49
C VAL A 80 -13.97 -2.89 6.18
N GLU A 81 -12.91 -3.03 5.39
CA GLU A 81 -12.71 -2.29 4.13
C GLU A 81 -13.69 -2.71 3.02
N SER A 82 -14.11 -3.98 2.96
CA SER A 82 -15.11 -4.46 2.00
C SER A 82 -16.57 -4.19 2.41
N LYS A 83 -16.79 -3.40 3.47
CA LYS A 83 -18.14 -3.03 3.92
C LYS A 83 -18.96 -2.32 2.84
N PRO A 84 -18.42 -1.40 2.01
CA PRO A 84 -19.17 -0.77 0.94
C PRO A 84 -19.67 -1.74 -0.13
N VAL A 85 -18.82 -2.68 -0.55
CA VAL A 85 -19.19 -3.73 -1.51
C VAL A 85 -20.37 -4.53 -0.98
N ARG A 86 -20.30 -5.01 0.27
CA ARG A 86 -21.35 -5.85 0.87
C ARG A 86 -22.66 -5.11 1.14
N ARG A 87 -22.61 -3.78 1.26
CA ARG A 87 -23.80 -2.93 1.37
C ARG A 87 -24.43 -2.60 0.02
N GLY A 88 -23.79 -2.98 -1.08
CA GLY A 88 -24.22 -2.63 -2.43
C GLY A 88 -23.94 -1.16 -2.80
N LEU A 89 -23.12 -0.44 -2.02
CA LEU A 89 -22.79 0.97 -2.29
C LEU A 89 -22.01 1.15 -3.60
N LEU A 90 -21.22 0.14 -3.97
CA LEU A 90 -20.40 0.15 -5.20
C LEU A 90 -21.11 -0.50 -6.41
N GLU A 91 -22.40 -0.81 -6.31
CA GLU A 91 -23.22 -1.28 -7.43
C GLU A 91 -23.61 -0.15 -8.38
N GLN A 92 -23.57 1.09 -7.90
CA GLN A 92 -23.75 2.28 -8.71
C GLN A 92 -22.41 2.74 -9.30
N PRO A 93 -22.42 3.40 -10.48
CA PRO A 93 -21.21 3.99 -11.02
C PRO A 93 -20.67 5.09 -10.12
N TRP A 94 -19.37 5.35 -10.24
CA TRP A 94 -18.77 6.54 -9.65
C TRP A 94 -19.41 7.80 -10.22
N ARG A 95 -19.80 8.72 -9.36
CA ARG A 95 -20.26 10.06 -9.74
C ARG A 95 -19.13 11.04 -9.56
N ARG A 96 -18.68 11.64 -10.66
CA ARG A 96 -17.69 12.71 -10.66
C ARG A 96 -18.37 14.01 -10.19
N CYS A 97 -17.90 14.58 -9.08
CA CYS A 97 -18.54 15.71 -8.42
C CYS A 97 -17.50 16.78 -8.05
N PRO A 98 -17.76 18.06 -8.35
CA PRO A 98 -16.99 19.15 -7.77
C PRO A 98 -17.15 19.14 -6.25
N ALA A 99 -16.06 19.38 -5.54
CA ALA A 99 -16.02 19.31 -4.09
C ALA A 99 -15.12 20.36 -3.45
N THR A 100 -15.47 20.69 -2.21
CA THR A 100 -14.74 21.60 -1.33
C THR A 100 -14.51 20.89 0.01
N VAL A 101 -13.44 21.24 0.71
CA VAL A 101 -13.08 20.63 2.00
C VAL A 101 -13.31 21.63 3.12
N ALA A 102 -13.72 21.15 4.29
CA ALA A 102 -13.85 22.00 5.47
C ALA A 102 -12.48 22.39 6.06
N GLU A 103 -12.44 23.49 6.81
CA GLU A 103 -11.35 23.75 7.75
C GLU A 103 -11.24 22.62 8.78
N GLN A 104 -10.00 22.30 9.17
CA GLN A 104 -9.68 21.08 9.91
C GLN A 104 -10.33 21.07 11.30
N ASP A 105 -11.30 20.18 11.49
CA ASP A 105 -11.95 19.82 12.76
C ASP A 105 -11.46 18.43 13.22
N LEU A 106 -12.03 17.84 14.28
CA LEU A 106 -11.73 16.47 14.75
C LEU A 106 -11.99 15.37 13.70
N THR A 107 -12.74 15.68 12.64
CA THR A 107 -13.07 14.77 11.53
C THR A 107 -13.18 15.56 10.25
N ASP A 108 -12.63 15.01 9.17
CA ASP A 108 -12.64 15.65 7.87
C ASP A 108 -14.05 15.67 7.27
N ARG A 109 -14.37 16.79 6.61
CA ARG A 109 -15.65 16.99 5.92
C ARG A 109 -15.40 17.49 4.50
N VAL A 110 -16.16 16.95 3.56
CA VAL A 110 -16.13 17.32 2.15
C VAL A 110 -17.54 17.69 1.73
N ARG A 111 -17.72 18.87 1.14
CA ARG A 111 -18.99 19.33 0.62
C ARG A 111 -19.01 19.24 -0.90
N LEU A 112 -20.01 18.54 -1.42
CA LEU A 112 -20.27 18.39 -2.84
C LEU A 112 -21.01 19.62 -3.40
N ALA A 113 -20.99 19.78 -4.72
CA ALA A 113 -21.68 20.88 -5.42
C ALA A 113 -23.21 20.92 -5.17
N ASP A 114 -23.83 19.78 -4.86
CA ASP A 114 -25.27 19.70 -4.55
C ASP A 114 -25.61 20.13 -3.11
N GLY A 115 -24.60 20.56 -2.33
CA GLY A 115 -24.74 20.96 -0.93
C GLY A 115 -24.62 19.81 0.06
N THR A 116 -24.50 18.55 -0.39
CA THR A 116 -24.30 17.41 0.48
C THR A 116 -22.94 17.50 1.17
N VAL A 117 -22.92 17.43 2.50
CA VAL A 117 -21.68 17.33 3.28
C VAL A 117 -21.45 15.87 3.65
N LEU A 118 -20.25 15.37 3.36
CA LEU A 118 -19.79 14.03 3.66
C LEU A 118 -18.69 14.12 4.73
N ARG A 119 -18.87 13.40 5.83
CA ARG A 119 -17.94 13.33 6.95
C ARG A 119 -17.29 11.95 7.02
N GLY A 120 -16.01 11.91 7.34
CA GLY A 120 -15.27 10.67 7.53
C GLY A 120 -13.90 10.90 8.14
N TRP A 121 -13.03 9.90 7.97
CA TRP A 121 -11.62 9.98 8.35
C TRP A 121 -10.81 9.94 7.05
N PHE A 122 -10.31 11.10 6.63
CA PHE A 122 -9.76 11.33 5.31
C PHE A 122 -8.30 11.78 5.46
N GLU A 123 -7.38 10.82 5.59
CA GLU A 123 -5.98 11.11 5.92
C GLU A 123 -5.26 11.99 4.88
N ASP A 124 -5.50 11.73 3.60
CA ASP A 124 -4.78 12.27 2.42
C ASP A 124 -5.71 12.94 1.40
N LEU A 125 -6.99 12.58 1.40
CA LEU A 125 -7.99 13.11 0.48
C LEU A 125 -8.22 14.63 0.56
N PRO A 126 -8.18 15.31 1.73
CA PRO A 126 -8.35 16.77 1.83
C PRO A 126 -7.44 17.58 0.90
N GLU A 127 -6.13 17.30 0.90
CA GLU A 127 -5.16 18.04 0.11
C GLU A 127 -5.37 17.80 -1.40
N MET A 128 -5.69 16.56 -1.78
CA MET A 128 -6.00 16.21 -3.17
C MET A 128 -7.26 16.93 -3.67
N VAL A 129 -8.30 17.02 -2.84
CA VAL A 129 -9.53 17.73 -3.19
C VAL A 129 -9.30 19.24 -3.25
N LEU A 130 -8.44 19.81 -2.41
CA LEU A 130 -8.10 21.24 -2.53
C LEU A 130 -7.39 21.56 -3.84
N ASP A 131 -6.50 20.67 -4.30
CA ASP A 131 -5.76 20.88 -5.55
C ASP A 131 -6.58 20.59 -6.81
N ARG A 132 -7.47 19.59 -6.78
CA ARG A 132 -8.27 19.15 -7.95
C ARG A 132 -9.71 19.64 -7.94
N GLN A 133 -10.22 20.10 -6.80
CA GLN A 133 -11.60 20.55 -6.57
C GLN A 133 -12.65 19.52 -6.95
N GLU A 134 -12.32 18.23 -6.87
CA GLU A 134 -13.12 17.15 -7.41
C GLU A 134 -12.95 15.84 -6.64
N VAL A 135 -14.05 15.09 -6.54
CA VAL A 135 -14.10 13.74 -5.99
C VAL A 135 -14.98 12.83 -6.84
N PHE A 136 -14.73 11.54 -6.73
CA PHE A 136 -15.62 10.48 -7.17
C PHE A 136 -16.40 9.95 -5.98
N VAL A 137 -17.73 9.87 -6.11
CA VAL A 137 -18.63 9.46 -5.04
C VAL A 137 -19.52 8.30 -5.49
N ALA A 138 -19.62 7.28 -4.65
CA ALA A 138 -20.61 6.22 -4.77
C ALA A 138 -21.57 6.27 -3.56
N GLY A 139 -22.88 6.26 -3.80
CA GLY A 139 -23.90 6.64 -2.80
C GLY A 139 -24.17 8.16 -2.81
N PRO A 140 -24.80 8.74 -1.77
CA PRO A 140 -25.14 8.09 -0.50
C PRO A 140 -26.29 7.06 -0.62
N ASP A 141 -26.29 6.04 0.24
CA ASP A 141 -27.44 5.13 0.43
C ASP A 141 -28.53 5.76 1.31
N ALA A 142 -29.61 5.00 1.54
CA ALA A 142 -30.74 5.43 2.38
C ALA A 142 -30.34 5.73 3.85
N ASP A 143 -29.25 5.14 4.34
CA ASP A 143 -28.70 5.36 5.67
C ASP A 143 -27.67 6.52 5.69
N GLY A 144 -27.49 7.19 4.55
CA GLY A 144 -26.56 8.29 4.37
C GLY A 144 -25.09 7.85 4.24
N HIS A 145 -24.79 6.58 3.99
CA HIS A 145 -23.42 6.13 3.79
C HIS A 145 -22.96 6.34 2.35
N ALA A 146 -21.73 6.79 2.17
CA ALA A 146 -21.12 6.98 0.86
C ALA A 146 -19.67 6.46 0.86
N VAL A 147 -19.12 6.27 -0.33
CA VAL A 147 -17.67 6.08 -0.52
C VAL A 147 -17.17 7.21 -1.39
N ILE A 148 -16.05 7.80 -1.00
CA ILE A 148 -15.39 8.87 -1.75
C ILE A 148 -13.99 8.46 -2.15
N ARG A 149 -13.53 9.00 -3.27
CA ARG A 149 -12.18 8.82 -3.81
C ARG A 149 -11.75 10.09 -4.52
N ALA A 150 -10.51 10.54 -4.31
CA ALA A 150 -9.97 11.69 -5.01
C ALA A 150 -9.48 11.30 -6.42
N ALA A 151 -9.50 12.24 -7.36
CA ALA A 151 -8.89 12.05 -8.67
C ALA A 151 -7.37 11.84 -8.54
N GLY A 152 -6.81 10.91 -9.34
CA GLY A 152 -5.37 10.59 -9.30
C GLY A 152 -4.90 9.87 -8.04
N PHE A 153 -5.82 9.25 -7.28
CA PHE A 153 -5.54 8.45 -6.09
C PHE A 153 -6.23 7.09 -6.21
N ALA A 154 -5.69 6.04 -5.63
CA ALA A 154 -6.22 4.67 -5.65
C ALA A 154 -6.59 4.21 -4.23
N LYS A 155 -7.28 5.08 -3.50
CA LYS A 155 -7.77 4.83 -2.14
C LYS A 155 -9.25 5.16 -2.03
N MET A 156 -9.99 4.31 -1.33
CA MET A 156 -11.41 4.51 -1.06
C MET A 156 -11.59 4.93 0.40
N HIS A 157 -12.38 5.98 0.63
CA HIS A 157 -12.71 6.42 1.98
C HIS A 157 -14.19 6.24 2.26
N ASN A 158 -14.49 5.64 3.40
CA ASN A 158 -15.84 5.54 3.92
C ASN A 158 -16.29 6.92 4.44
N ALA A 159 -17.45 7.37 3.97
CA ALA A 159 -18.04 8.63 4.38
C ALA A 159 -19.50 8.43 4.83
N LYS A 160 -20.02 9.40 5.57
CA LYS A 160 -21.42 9.49 5.93
C LYS A 160 -21.91 10.91 5.75
N VAL A 161 -23.15 11.07 5.26
CA VAL A 161 -23.82 12.36 5.17
C VAL A 161 -23.86 13.00 6.56
N ASP A 162 -23.39 14.24 6.63
CA ASP A 162 -23.42 15.09 7.80
C ASP A 162 -24.57 16.08 7.68
N THR A 163 -25.45 16.11 8.67
CA THR A 163 -26.58 17.04 8.76
C THR A 163 -26.30 18.20 9.72
N GLY A 164 -25.07 18.32 10.23
CA GLY A 164 -24.63 19.44 11.07
C GLY A 164 -24.65 20.78 10.33
N SER A 165 -24.76 21.88 11.09
CA SER A 165 -25.15 23.19 10.55
C SER A 165 -24.01 24.15 10.20
N GLU A 166 -22.74 23.82 10.48
CA GLU A 166 -21.62 24.71 10.16
C GLU A 166 -20.56 23.97 9.33
N PHE A 167 -20.30 24.50 8.13
CA PHE A 167 -19.25 24.09 7.21
C PHE A 167 -18.47 25.34 6.80
N HIS A 168 -17.23 25.43 7.28
CA HIS A 168 -16.32 26.51 6.91
C HIS A 168 -15.41 26.00 5.80
N GLU A 169 -15.52 26.60 4.62
CA GLU A 169 -14.71 26.22 3.46
C GLU A 169 -13.24 26.52 3.72
N ARG A 170 -12.40 25.50 3.56
CA ARG A 170 -10.95 25.69 3.52
C ARG A 170 -10.56 26.23 2.16
N GLU A 171 -9.94 27.41 2.16
CA GLU A 171 -9.40 27.98 0.93
C GLU A 171 -8.15 27.22 0.47
N ARG A 172 -7.98 27.12 -0.85
CA ARG A 172 -6.76 26.59 -1.45
C ARG A 172 -5.63 27.58 -1.21
N VAL A 173 -4.65 27.18 -0.42
CA VAL A 173 -3.41 27.94 -0.23
C VAL A 173 -2.39 27.45 -1.25
N GLU A 174 -1.98 28.32 -2.17
CA GLU A 174 -0.88 28.01 -3.08
C GLU A 174 0.43 27.91 -2.29
N ARG A 175 0.95 26.69 -2.13
CA ARG A 175 2.22 26.44 -1.45
C ARG A 175 3.29 26.15 -2.49
N PRO A 176 4.42 26.86 -2.53
CA PRO A 176 5.51 26.49 -3.43
C PRO A 176 5.96 25.05 -3.14
N LEU A 177 6.35 24.30 -4.17
CA LEU A 177 6.95 22.98 -3.97
C LEU A 177 8.30 23.18 -3.27
N MET A 178 8.34 22.84 -1.98
CA MET A 178 9.55 22.92 -1.16
C MET A 178 10.44 21.70 -1.38
N ARG A 179 11.55 21.63 -0.66
CA ARG A 179 12.31 20.38 -0.54
C ARG A 179 11.38 19.28 -0.01
N PRO A 180 11.50 18.02 -0.46
CA PRO A 180 10.63 16.93 -0.02
C PRO A 180 10.54 16.78 1.51
N LEU A 181 11.66 16.93 2.23
CA LEU A 181 11.68 16.79 3.69
C LEU A 181 11.23 18.03 4.47
N ASP A 182 10.94 19.14 3.78
CA ASP A 182 10.38 20.34 4.42
C ASP A 182 8.84 20.28 4.44
N ASP A 183 8.25 19.23 3.87
CA ASP A 183 6.80 18.97 3.83
C ASP A 183 6.44 17.92 4.89
N ASP A 184 5.63 18.33 5.88
CA ASP A 184 5.25 17.49 7.03
C ASP A 184 4.57 16.17 6.61
N GLU A 185 3.78 16.18 5.52
CA GLU A 185 3.11 14.96 5.05
C GLU A 185 4.12 13.97 4.46
N VAL A 186 5.06 14.50 3.68
CA VAL A 186 6.14 13.70 3.09
C VAL A 186 7.07 13.14 4.18
N VAL A 187 7.28 13.88 5.28
CA VAL A 187 8.05 13.40 6.44
C VAL A 187 7.40 12.16 7.08
N LYS A 188 6.06 12.08 7.14
CA LYS A 188 5.37 10.86 7.62
C LYS A 188 5.70 9.66 6.75
N ALA A 189 5.63 9.82 5.42
CA ALA A 189 5.99 8.77 4.47
C ALA A 189 7.47 8.39 4.56
N PHE A 190 8.34 9.40 4.73
CA PHE A 190 9.78 9.19 4.87
C PHE A 190 10.12 8.37 6.12
N ASN A 191 9.43 8.59 7.24
CA ASN A 191 9.60 7.76 8.43
C ASN A 191 9.23 6.28 8.15
N GLY A 192 8.22 6.04 7.31
CA GLY A 192 7.90 4.70 6.79
C GLY A 192 9.04 4.09 5.96
N LEU A 193 9.62 4.85 5.03
CA LEU A 193 10.80 4.42 4.27
C LEU A 193 12.00 4.10 5.19
N VAL A 194 12.24 4.94 6.20
CA VAL A 194 13.31 4.73 7.20
C VAL A 194 13.07 3.43 7.97
N TRP A 195 11.84 3.12 8.35
CA TRP A 195 11.52 1.82 8.94
C TRP A 195 11.79 0.66 7.99
N GLY A 196 11.52 0.84 6.69
CA GLY A 196 11.86 -0.13 5.64
C GLY A 196 13.35 -0.48 5.53
N THR A 197 14.26 0.40 5.95
CA THR A 197 15.71 0.10 6.04
C THR A 197 16.03 -1.05 7.01
N ARG A 198 15.09 -1.34 7.91
CA ARG A 198 15.14 -2.42 8.89
C ARG A 198 14.32 -3.64 8.45
N SER A 199 13.99 -3.78 7.16
CA SER A 199 13.20 -4.91 6.66
C SER A 199 13.85 -6.28 6.93
N TRP A 200 15.17 -6.33 7.10
CA TRP A 200 15.89 -7.52 7.58
C TRP A 200 15.37 -8.07 8.92
N LEU A 201 14.77 -7.24 9.78
CA LEU A 201 14.15 -7.68 11.03
C LEU A 201 12.99 -8.66 10.78
N TRP A 202 12.28 -8.56 9.66
CA TRP A 202 11.21 -9.48 9.28
C TRP A 202 11.71 -10.91 9.05
N ALA A 203 12.99 -11.09 8.71
CA ALA A 203 13.63 -12.40 8.62
C ALA A 203 14.37 -12.76 9.93
N ALA A 204 15.10 -11.80 10.52
CA ALA A 204 15.93 -12.09 11.69
C ALA A 204 15.12 -12.44 12.95
N ILE A 205 13.99 -11.76 13.20
CA ILE A 205 13.16 -12.03 14.38
C ILE A 205 12.55 -13.45 14.32
N PRO A 206 11.85 -13.86 13.24
CA PRO A 206 11.36 -15.24 13.14
C PRO A 206 12.47 -16.29 13.16
N ALA A 207 13.64 -16.01 12.57
CA ALA A 207 14.78 -16.91 12.66
C ALA A 207 15.27 -17.08 14.10
N GLY A 208 15.42 -15.97 14.85
CA GLY A 208 15.82 -16.01 16.26
C GLY A 208 14.80 -16.74 17.13
N VAL A 209 13.51 -16.43 16.99
CA VAL A 209 12.41 -17.11 17.70
C VAL A 209 12.39 -18.60 17.37
N GLY A 210 12.52 -18.95 16.09
CA GLY A 210 12.55 -20.33 15.63
C GLY A 210 13.74 -21.12 16.20
N ALA A 211 14.94 -20.52 16.22
CA ALA A 211 16.13 -21.12 16.82
C ALA A 211 15.97 -21.36 18.32
N VAL A 212 15.44 -20.38 19.06
CA VAL A 212 15.16 -20.52 20.50
C VAL A 212 14.15 -21.63 20.76
N LEU A 213 13.06 -21.69 19.99
CA LEU A 213 12.07 -22.76 20.09
C LEU A 213 12.70 -24.14 19.85
N VAL A 214 13.49 -24.29 18.80
CA VAL A 214 14.20 -25.53 18.50
C VAL A 214 15.10 -25.95 19.66
N LEU A 215 15.88 -25.01 20.22
CA LEU A 215 16.77 -25.28 21.36
C LEU A 215 16.00 -25.70 22.62
N LEU A 216 14.93 -24.97 22.98
CA LEU A 216 14.07 -25.29 24.12
C LEU A 216 13.35 -26.63 23.96
N SER A 217 13.17 -27.09 22.72
CA SER A 217 12.49 -28.34 22.41
C SER A 217 13.39 -29.57 22.34
N PHE A 218 14.70 -29.45 22.53
CA PHE A 218 15.58 -30.62 22.58
C PHE A 218 15.57 -31.33 23.93
N PHE A 219 15.45 -30.60 25.05
CA PHE A 219 15.52 -31.18 26.40
C PHE A 219 14.57 -30.48 27.39
N PRO A 220 13.42 -31.09 27.76
CA PRO A 220 12.89 -32.35 27.25
C PRO A 220 12.42 -32.23 25.80
N LEU A 221 12.45 -33.35 25.06
CA LEU A 221 12.03 -33.39 23.66
C LEU A 221 10.56 -32.95 23.51
N ALA A 222 10.34 -31.90 22.73
CA ALA A 222 9.04 -31.29 22.50
C ALA A 222 8.77 -31.17 20.99
N VAL A 223 8.12 -32.18 20.43
CA VAL A 223 7.94 -32.34 18.97
C VAL A 223 7.25 -31.13 18.34
N SER A 224 6.21 -30.56 18.98
CA SER A 224 5.53 -29.40 18.41
C SER A 224 6.41 -28.16 18.38
N GLY A 225 7.22 -27.92 19.42
CA GLY A 225 8.17 -26.81 19.40
C GLY A 225 9.32 -27.00 18.39
N LEU A 226 9.73 -28.25 18.09
CA LEU A 226 10.65 -28.51 16.97
C LEU A 226 10.01 -28.19 15.62
N VAL A 227 8.75 -28.59 15.40
CA VAL A 227 8.02 -28.34 14.14
C VAL A 227 7.76 -26.85 13.96
N VAL A 228 7.20 -26.17 14.97
CA VAL A 228 6.92 -24.73 14.93
C VAL A 228 8.21 -23.93 14.80
N GLY A 229 9.22 -24.28 15.59
CA GLY A 229 10.54 -23.65 15.52
C GLY A 229 11.20 -23.83 14.16
N GLY A 230 11.14 -25.02 13.58
CA GLY A 230 11.66 -25.30 12.24
C GLY A 230 10.91 -24.56 11.12
N LEU A 231 9.58 -24.50 11.21
CA LEU A 231 8.73 -23.77 10.26
C LEU A 231 8.92 -22.25 10.33
N LEU A 232 9.39 -21.71 11.46
CA LEU A 232 9.79 -20.31 11.54
C LEU A 232 11.23 -20.11 11.06
N LEU A 233 12.13 -20.96 11.53
CA LEU A 233 13.56 -20.82 11.27
C LEU A 233 13.91 -20.98 9.79
N VAL A 234 13.46 -22.06 9.15
CA VAL A 234 13.88 -22.39 7.78
C VAL A 234 13.42 -21.34 6.77
N PRO A 235 12.14 -20.95 6.69
CA PRO A 235 11.71 -19.91 5.76
C PRO A 235 12.35 -18.55 6.07
N ALA A 236 12.55 -18.22 7.35
CA ALA A 236 13.18 -16.97 7.74
C ALA A 236 14.64 -16.90 7.27
N LEU A 237 15.41 -17.98 7.41
CA LEU A 237 16.78 -18.06 6.90
C LEU A 237 16.82 -17.96 5.37
N LEU A 238 15.90 -18.62 4.67
CA LEU A 238 15.77 -18.51 3.21
C LEU A 238 15.38 -17.09 2.76
N GLY A 239 14.66 -16.34 3.61
CA GLY A 239 14.26 -14.96 3.36
C GLY A 239 15.34 -13.91 3.61
N ILE A 240 16.45 -14.24 4.29
CA ILE A 240 17.52 -13.28 4.61
C ILE A 240 18.09 -12.58 3.37
N PRO A 241 18.49 -13.27 2.29
CA PRO A 241 19.06 -12.61 1.12
C PRO A 241 18.11 -11.57 0.51
N MET A 242 16.82 -11.91 0.42
CA MET A 242 15.79 -11.00 -0.05
C MET A 242 15.63 -9.80 0.89
N ALA A 243 15.55 -10.04 2.20
CA ALA A 243 15.34 -8.97 3.17
C ALA A 243 16.53 -7.98 3.21
N LEU A 244 17.76 -8.47 3.01
CA LEU A 244 18.95 -7.63 2.89
C LEU A 244 18.92 -6.76 1.62
N GLU A 245 18.48 -7.32 0.49
CA GLU A 245 18.34 -6.58 -0.77
C GLU A 245 17.26 -5.50 -0.67
N ILE A 246 16.09 -5.85 -0.13
CA ILE A 246 15.02 -4.88 0.15
C ILE A 246 15.53 -3.77 1.07
N SER A 247 16.22 -4.14 2.16
CA SER A 247 16.82 -3.17 3.08
C SER A 247 17.81 -2.25 2.37
N ARG A 248 18.56 -2.75 1.37
CA ARG A 248 19.47 -1.94 0.55
C ARG A 248 18.69 -0.91 -0.27
N TRP A 249 17.62 -1.31 -0.94
CA TRP A 249 16.79 -0.37 -1.71
C TRP A 249 16.17 0.72 -0.82
N TYR A 250 15.64 0.36 0.36
CA TYR A 250 15.13 1.37 1.29
C TYR A 250 16.23 2.31 1.77
N ARG A 251 17.46 1.82 2.04
CA ARG A 251 18.58 2.71 2.41
C ARG A 251 18.93 3.67 1.29
N ASN A 252 18.99 3.19 0.05
CA ASN A 252 19.24 4.03 -1.12
C ASN A 252 18.12 5.05 -1.32
N ALA A 253 16.86 4.66 -1.14
CA ALA A 253 15.71 5.57 -1.22
C ALA A 253 15.76 6.65 -0.13
N VAL A 254 16.09 6.28 1.10
CA VAL A 254 16.26 7.23 2.21
C VAL A 254 17.38 8.23 1.91
N GLN A 255 18.53 7.75 1.41
CA GLN A 255 19.63 8.62 1.01
C GLN A 255 19.24 9.53 -0.15
N ALA A 256 18.50 9.02 -1.14
CA ALA A 256 18.00 9.80 -2.27
C ALA A 256 17.15 10.98 -1.79
N VAL A 257 16.18 10.74 -0.90
CA VAL A 257 15.32 11.80 -0.34
C VAL A 257 16.12 12.78 0.51
N GLN A 258 17.03 12.29 1.35
CA GLN A 258 17.88 13.14 2.20
C GLN A 258 18.77 14.08 1.39
N ASN A 259 19.31 13.61 0.26
CA ASN A 259 20.20 14.39 -0.59
C ASN A 259 19.46 15.33 -1.55
N SER A 260 18.14 15.22 -1.65
CA SER A 260 17.35 16.05 -2.53
C SER A 260 17.14 17.45 -1.96
N ASN A 261 17.28 18.45 -2.82
CA ASN A 261 17.01 19.86 -2.50
C ASN A 261 15.63 20.31 -2.98
N GLN A 262 15.02 19.60 -3.93
CA GLN A 262 13.73 19.96 -4.52
C GLN A 262 13.07 18.74 -5.16
N TRP A 263 11.73 18.78 -5.26
CA TRP A 263 11.00 17.86 -6.13
C TRP A 263 11.41 18.05 -7.59
N THR A 264 11.64 16.95 -8.31
CA THR A 264 11.92 16.99 -9.75
C THR A 264 10.76 16.35 -10.51
N PRO A 265 9.95 17.12 -11.26
CA PRO A 265 8.94 16.56 -12.15
C PRO A 265 9.61 15.89 -13.34
N VAL A 266 9.25 14.63 -13.60
CA VAL A 266 9.74 13.86 -14.73
C VAL A 266 8.56 13.36 -15.55
N SER A 267 8.52 13.71 -16.83
CA SER A 267 7.52 13.16 -17.75
C SER A 267 7.73 11.66 -17.89
N VAL A 268 6.66 10.87 -17.75
CA VAL A 268 6.71 9.42 -17.86
C VAL A 268 5.49 8.87 -18.57
N THR A 269 5.71 7.84 -19.39
CA THR A 269 4.63 7.06 -19.98
C THR A 269 4.66 5.66 -19.38
N LEU A 270 3.67 5.34 -18.55
CA LEU A 270 3.51 4.00 -17.99
C LEU A 270 3.05 3.02 -19.06
N PHE A 271 3.61 1.82 -19.03
CA PHE A 271 3.08 0.70 -19.78
C PHE A 271 1.78 0.19 -19.14
N PRO A 272 0.88 -0.44 -19.91
CA PRO A 272 -0.28 -1.10 -19.35
C PRO A 272 0.14 -2.11 -18.29
N TRP A 273 -0.40 -1.98 -17.08
CA TRP A 273 -0.06 -2.89 -16.00
C TRP A 273 -0.60 -4.30 -16.31
N GLN A 274 0.30 -5.25 -16.52
CA GLN A 274 -0.07 -6.65 -16.73
C GLN A 274 -0.04 -7.45 -15.40
N PRO A 275 -0.91 -8.46 -15.25
CA PRO A 275 -0.85 -9.38 -14.12
C PRO A 275 0.52 -10.04 -13.99
N ASN A 276 1.05 -10.13 -12.78
CA ASN A 276 2.38 -10.70 -12.52
C ASN A 276 3.50 -10.02 -13.34
N GLN A 277 3.37 -8.71 -13.55
CA GLN A 277 4.46 -7.85 -13.99
C GLN A 277 4.59 -6.63 -13.10
N HIS A 278 5.81 -6.12 -13.00
CA HIS A 278 6.07 -4.83 -12.35
C HIS A 278 5.43 -3.70 -13.14
N VAL A 279 4.94 -2.70 -12.43
CA VAL A 279 4.58 -1.43 -13.08
C VAL A 279 5.87 -0.81 -13.61
N ALA A 280 5.87 -0.47 -14.88
CA ALA A 280 7.03 0.11 -15.54
C ALA A 280 6.60 1.18 -16.54
N GLY A 281 7.52 2.05 -16.91
CA GLY A 281 7.30 3.08 -17.91
C GLY A 281 8.59 3.65 -18.45
N LEU A 282 8.47 4.45 -19.51
CA LEU A 282 9.58 5.22 -20.08
C LEU A 282 9.51 6.65 -19.54
N ALA A 283 10.59 7.09 -18.90
CA ALA A 283 10.69 8.40 -18.29
C ALA A 283 11.80 9.25 -18.92
N ASP A 284 11.51 10.53 -19.13
CA ASP A 284 12.47 11.53 -19.64
C ASP A 284 13.36 12.02 -18.49
N MET A 285 14.26 11.18 -18.02
CA MET A 285 15.18 11.52 -16.93
C MET A 285 16.20 12.57 -17.38
N PRO A 286 16.84 13.33 -16.45
CA PRO A 286 17.87 14.31 -16.81
C PRO A 286 19.05 13.76 -17.63
N GLY A 287 19.31 12.44 -17.53
CA GLY A 287 20.35 11.73 -18.29
C GLY A 287 19.89 11.16 -19.64
N GLY A 288 18.65 11.41 -20.06
CA GLY A 288 18.02 10.84 -21.24
C GLY A 288 16.87 9.89 -20.91
N LEU A 289 16.29 9.30 -21.95
CA LEU A 289 15.20 8.34 -21.80
C LEU A 289 15.66 7.13 -20.97
N ALA A 290 14.84 6.74 -20.00
CA ALA A 290 15.13 5.61 -19.13
C ALA A 290 13.90 4.75 -18.89
N LEU A 291 14.11 3.45 -18.78
CA LEU A 291 13.12 2.52 -18.27
C LEU A 291 13.07 2.63 -16.75
N VAL A 292 11.90 2.96 -16.22
CA VAL A 292 11.65 3.07 -14.79
C VAL A 292 10.75 1.91 -14.36
N GLN A 293 11.17 1.16 -13.35
CA GLN A 293 10.44 0.01 -12.82
C GLN A 293 10.12 0.20 -11.34
N PHE A 294 8.84 0.14 -10.98
CA PHE A 294 8.38 0.23 -9.60
C PHE A 294 8.42 -1.15 -8.97
N VAL A 295 9.43 -1.38 -8.14
CA VAL A 295 9.68 -2.69 -7.52
C VAL A 295 8.66 -2.99 -6.42
N VAL A 296 8.29 -1.96 -5.66
CA VAL A 296 7.23 -1.99 -4.65
C VAL A 296 6.21 -0.91 -5.04
N PRO A 297 5.32 -1.18 -6.02
CA PRO A 297 4.42 -0.17 -6.53
C PRO A 297 3.47 0.29 -5.43
N GLU A 298 3.37 1.61 -5.26
CA GLU A 298 2.43 2.23 -4.36
C GLU A 298 1.26 2.76 -5.19
N LEU A 299 0.04 2.26 -4.94
CA LEU A 299 -1.08 2.43 -5.86
C LEU A 299 -1.43 3.90 -6.09
N ASP A 300 -1.33 4.72 -5.05
CA ASP A 300 -1.59 6.15 -5.12
C ASP A 300 -0.57 6.90 -5.98
N VAL A 301 0.71 6.51 -5.90
CA VAL A 301 1.77 7.08 -6.75
C VAL A 301 1.51 6.69 -8.21
N ILE A 302 1.20 5.42 -8.48
CA ILE A 302 0.94 4.95 -9.85
C ILE A 302 -0.32 5.61 -10.42
N ALA A 303 -1.38 5.77 -9.64
CA ALA A 303 -2.59 6.46 -10.04
C ALA A 303 -2.34 7.94 -10.35
N ASN A 304 -1.53 8.61 -9.53
CA ASN A 304 -1.16 10.00 -9.75
C ASN A 304 -0.34 10.17 -11.04
N ILE A 305 0.60 9.27 -11.30
CA ILE A 305 1.40 9.25 -12.53
C ILE A 305 0.51 8.99 -13.75
N ALA A 306 -0.40 8.01 -13.67
CA ALA A 306 -1.29 7.67 -14.78
C ALA A 306 -2.26 8.81 -15.13
N ASP A 307 -2.70 9.57 -14.12
CA ASP A 307 -3.55 10.76 -14.30
C ASP A 307 -2.77 11.93 -14.91
N THR A 308 -1.58 12.23 -14.37
CA THR A 308 -0.84 13.46 -14.69
C THR A 308 0.18 13.30 -15.82
N GLY A 309 0.63 12.09 -16.09
CA GLY A 309 1.81 11.82 -16.92
C GLY A 309 3.13 12.26 -16.29
N VAL A 310 3.13 12.64 -15.00
CA VAL A 310 4.29 13.19 -14.29
C VAL A 310 4.62 12.32 -13.10
N MET A 311 5.89 11.89 -13.05
CA MET A 311 6.51 11.26 -11.89
C MET A 311 7.25 12.32 -11.08
N TRP A 312 6.81 12.55 -9.85
CA TRP A 312 7.50 13.45 -8.93
C TRP A 312 8.63 12.71 -8.22
N VAL A 313 9.86 13.04 -8.59
CA VAL A 313 11.06 12.45 -8.01
C VAL A 313 11.46 13.23 -6.77
N ALA A 314 11.41 12.56 -5.62
CA ALA A 314 11.83 13.08 -4.32
C ALA A 314 13.35 13.05 -4.12
N GLY A 315 14.08 12.39 -5.02
CA GLY A 315 15.55 12.35 -5.02
C GLY A 315 16.09 11.17 -5.79
N THR A 316 17.39 11.18 -6.07
CA THR A 316 18.08 10.12 -6.81
C THR A 316 19.31 9.64 -6.04
N HIS A 317 19.56 8.32 -6.03
CA HIS A 317 20.79 7.73 -5.48
C HIS A 317 21.12 6.43 -6.21
N ASP A 318 22.32 6.37 -6.79
CA ASP A 318 22.74 5.30 -7.72
C ASP A 318 21.75 5.12 -8.88
N ASP A 319 21.25 3.89 -9.09
CA ASP A 319 20.24 3.51 -10.08
C ASP A 319 18.81 3.52 -9.51
N LEU A 320 18.61 4.09 -8.32
CA LEU A 320 17.32 4.14 -7.64
C LEU A 320 16.84 5.58 -7.46
N ILE A 321 15.55 5.78 -7.66
CA ILE A 321 14.88 7.06 -7.42
C ILE A 321 13.81 6.88 -6.37
N ALA A 322 13.71 7.84 -5.46
CA ALA A 322 12.58 7.97 -4.57
C ALA A 322 11.48 8.76 -5.29
N VAL A 323 10.26 8.26 -5.24
CA VAL A 323 9.10 8.80 -5.98
C VAL A 323 7.94 8.98 -5.01
N GLY A 324 7.15 10.02 -5.18
CA GLY A 324 5.95 10.21 -4.36
C GLY A 324 4.95 11.15 -5.00
N VAL A 325 4.03 11.62 -4.17
CA VAL A 325 3.11 12.71 -4.52
C VAL A 325 3.39 13.86 -3.56
N PRO A 326 3.71 15.07 -4.03
CA PRO A 326 3.94 16.21 -3.14
C PRO A 326 2.74 16.47 -2.23
N ARG A 327 2.97 16.87 -0.97
CA ARG A 327 1.94 17.19 0.05
C ARG A 327 1.04 16.05 0.47
N VAL A 328 1.41 14.83 0.12
CA VAL A 328 0.66 13.62 0.43
C VAL A 328 1.61 12.67 1.15
N PRO A 329 1.14 11.92 2.17
CA PRO A 329 1.97 11.02 2.96
C PRO A 329 2.30 9.71 2.22
N THR A 330 2.74 9.81 0.96
CA THR A 330 3.01 8.66 0.09
C THR A 330 4.38 8.78 -0.59
N LEU A 331 5.25 7.81 -0.32
CA LEU A 331 6.54 7.64 -0.97
C LEU A 331 6.78 6.18 -1.32
N THR A 332 7.41 5.95 -2.46
CA THR A 332 7.93 4.67 -2.91
C THR A 332 9.29 4.87 -3.60
N PHE A 333 9.82 3.82 -4.21
CA PHE A 333 11.02 3.88 -5.02
C PHE A 333 10.87 3.11 -6.32
N ALA A 334 11.62 3.56 -7.32
CA ALA A 334 11.73 2.90 -8.60
C ALA A 334 13.20 2.72 -8.99
N VAL A 335 13.47 1.65 -9.73
CA VAL A 335 14.79 1.40 -10.32
C VAL A 335 14.81 2.02 -11.71
N VAL A 336 15.86 2.78 -12.00
CA VAL A 336 16.09 3.46 -13.26
C VAL A 336 17.14 2.69 -14.05
N GLN A 337 16.76 2.21 -15.22
CA GLN A 337 17.66 1.62 -16.18
C GLN A 337 17.79 2.57 -17.37
N PRO A 338 19.02 3.01 -17.72
CA PRO A 338 19.21 3.76 -18.95
C PRO A 338 18.66 2.96 -20.13
N ASP A 339 17.94 3.62 -21.04
CA ASP A 339 17.45 2.96 -22.24
C ASP A 339 18.65 2.41 -23.04
N ARG A 340 18.75 1.08 -23.11
CA ARG A 340 19.81 0.34 -23.80
C ARG A 340 19.15 -0.82 -24.52
N ASP A 341 19.68 -1.17 -25.70
CA ASP A 341 19.20 -2.29 -26.54
C ASP A 341 19.10 -3.63 -25.80
N THR A 342 19.76 -3.76 -24.65
CA THR A 342 19.62 -4.86 -23.69
C THR A 342 19.48 -4.30 -22.27
N PRO A 343 18.26 -4.24 -21.71
CA PRO A 343 18.06 -3.96 -20.29
C PRO A 343 18.83 -4.98 -19.44
N ARG A 344 19.26 -4.59 -18.24
CA ARG A 344 19.79 -5.60 -17.30
C ARG A 344 18.62 -6.54 -16.95
N GLU A 345 18.87 -7.86 -17.02
CA GLU A 345 17.87 -8.86 -16.63
C GLU A 345 17.25 -8.48 -15.29
N ASP A 346 15.91 -8.48 -15.23
CA ASP A 346 15.02 -8.11 -14.13
C ASP A 346 15.77 -7.85 -12.80
N PRO A 347 15.96 -6.58 -12.40
CA PRO A 347 16.77 -6.20 -11.23
C PRO A 347 16.17 -6.69 -9.90
N VAL A 348 15.05 -7.39 -9.96
CA VAL A 348 14.26 -7.87 -8.85
C VAL A 348 14.61 -9.33 -8.51
N PRO A 349 14.91 -9.65 -7.23
CA PRO A 349 15.16 -11.01 -6.78
C PRO A 349 14.05 -11.98 -7.20
N TRP A 350 14.43 -13.18 -7.65
CA TRP A 350 13.51 -14.20 -8.16
C TRP A 350 12.33 -14.50 -7.22
N ILE A 351 12.55 -14.44 -5.90
CA ILE A 351 11.54 -14.77 -4.91
C ILE A 351 10.44 -13.69 -4.81
N GLN A 352 10.76 -12.42 -5.15
CA GLN A 352 9.76 -11.36 -5.26
C GLN A 352 8.92 -11.49 -6.54
N ARG A 353 9.46 -12.13 -7.59
CA ARG A 353 8.69 -12.44 -8.81
C ARG A 353 7.53 -13.40 -8.51
N LEU A 354 7.66 -14.22 -7.47
CA LEU A 354 6.61 -15.14 -7.00
C LEU A 354 5.58 -14.49 -6.07
N GLN A 355 5.86 -13.28 -5.57
CA GLN A 355 4.97 -12.54 -4.65
C GLN A 355 4.17 -11.44 -5.35
N GLN A 356 4.27 -11.35 -6.67
CA GLN A 356 3.54 -10.33 -7.41
C GLN A 356 2.04 -10.61 -7.33
N PRO A 357 1.21 -9.57 -7.13
CA PRO A 357 -0.22 -9.78 -7.07
C PRO A 357 -0.76 -10.22 -8.45
N ASP A 358 -1.51 -11.33 -8.47
CA ASP A 358 -2.14 -11.86 -9.68
C ASP A 358 -3.41 -11.08 -10.02
N PHE A 359 -3.31 -10.06 -10.86
CA PHE A 359 -4.44 -9.24 -11.31
C PHE A 359 -5.21 -9.80 -12.52
N SER A 360 -5.05 -11.09 -12.85
CA SER A 360 -5.72 -11.72 -14.01
C SER A 360 -7.26 -11.69 -13.95
N ARG A 361 -7.81 -11.37 -12.78
CA ARG A 361 -9.25 -11.30 -12.51
C ARG A 361 -9.86 -9.92 -12.70
N LEU A 362 -9.05 -8.90 -13.00
CA LEU A 362 -9.56 -7.57 -13.30
C LEU A 362 -10.21 -7.52 -14.71
N PRO A 363 -11.23 -6.70 -14.93
CA PRO A 363 -11.83 -6.50 -16.25
C PRO A 363 -10.78 -6.01 -17.27
N ARG A 364 -10.91 -6.38 -18.55
CA ARG A 364 -10.00 -5.95 -19.63
C ARG A 364 -10.55 -4.79 -20.43
#